data_AF-A0A959FP55-F1
#
_entry.id   AF-A0A959FP55-F1
#
_cell.length_a   1.000
_cell.length_b   1.000
_cell.length_c   1.000
_cell.angle_alpha   90.00
_cell.angle_beta   90.00
_cell.angle_gamma   90.00
#
_symmetry.space_group_name_H-M   'P 1'
#
loop_
_entity.id
_entity.type
_entity.pdbx_description
1 polymer ?
#
loop_
_entity_poly.entity_id
_entity_poly.type
_entity_poly.pdbx_seq_one_letter_code
_entity_poly.pdbx_strand_id
1 'polypeptide(L)'
;MTALAVKKNFQPVIVDVRESAEYHDLHLYGAVNIPATKFAVSDYEPYRGRPIYLVCNTGRRVQAVKKKLEAAGFPHVEVNAIQMQAYTEQQQPNPGIEGSWTVDRQFRLLLGILLLVAGAGLLTGKSALLTIVLIIALGLTITAVIDRCYLKMLVARMPWNQQGRRVAEAGN
;
A
#
# COMPACT_ATOMS: atom_id res chain seq x y z
N MET A 1 -24.38 -29.11 28.94
CA MET A 1 -23.09 -29.63 28.48
C MET A 1 -23.04 -29.53 26.97
N THR A 2 -22.44 -28.47 26.42
CA THR A 2 -22.10 -28.43 24.98
C THR A 2 -20.73 -27.78 24.86
N ALA A 3 -19.76 -28.61 24.53
CA ALA A 3 -18.34 -28.28 24.50
C ALA A 3 -18.03 -27.27 23.40
N LEU A 4 -17.48 -26.11 23.79
CA LEU A 4 -16.70 -25.25 22.90
C LEU A 4 -15.42 -26.02 22.56
N ALA A 5 -15.40 -26.65 21.39
CA ALA A 5 -14.23 -27.31 20.84
C ALA A 5 -13.11 -26.28 20.67
N VAL A 6 -12.05 -26.46 21.45
CA VAL A 6 -10.78 -25.73 21.33
C VAL A 6 -10.27 -25.93 19.90
N LYS A 7 -10.40 -24.91 19.05
CA LYS A 7 -9.72 -24.85 17.75
C LYS A 7 -8.22 -24.98 18.01
N LYS A 8 -7.62 -26.03 17.45
CA LYS A 8 -6.20 -26.36 17.55
C LYS A 8 -5.37 -25.14 17.10
N ASN A 9 -4.61 -24.53 18.01
CA ASN A 9 -3.81 -23.32 17.79
C ASN A 9 -2.59 -23.59 16.87
N PHE A 10 -2.83 -23.87 15.58
CA PHE A 10 -1.75 -23.78 14.60
C PHE A 10 -1.52 -22.30 14.29
N GLN A 11 -0.38 -21.78 14.73
CA GLN A 11 0.02 -20.41 14.40
C GLN A 11 0.05 -20.26 12.87
N PRO A 12 -0.71 -19.33 12.30
CA PRO A 12 -0.71 -19.11 10.86
C PRO A 12 0.66 -18.62 10.36
N VAL A 13 1.01 -18.95 9.12
CA VAL A 13 2.23 -18.43 8.47
C VAL A 13 1.81 -17.37 7.47
N ILE A 14 2.36 -16.16 7.61
CA ILE A 14 2.14 -15.09 6.65
C ILE A 14 3.26 -15.16 5.62
N VAL A 15 2.91 -15.27 4.34
CA VAL A 15 3.86 -15.31 3.23
C VAL A 15 3.62 -14.13 2.31
N ASP A 16 4.62 -13.27 2.18
CA ASP A 16 4.63 -12.15 1.25
C ASP A 16 5.19 -12.61 -0.10
N VAL A 17 4.35 -12.58 -1.14
CA VAL A 17 4.72 -13.04 -2.47
C VAL A 17 5.23 -11.93 -3.39
N ARG A 18 5.52 -10.75 -2.84
CA ARG A 18 6.15 -9.64 -3.56
C ARG A 18 7.64 -9.88 -3.76
N GLU A 19 8.24 -9.07 -4.63
CA GLU A 19 9.69 -9.09 -4.81
C GLU A 19 10.40 -8.64 -3.53
N SER A 20 11.63 -9.12 -3.31
CA SER A 20 12.36 -8.88 -2.06
C SER A 20 12.58 -7.39 -1.78
N ALA A 21 12.77 -6.57 -2.82
CA ALA A 21 12.83 -5.11 -2.68
C ALA A 21 11.56 -4.53 -2.02
N GLU A 22 10.38 -4.92 -2.49
CA GLU A 22 9.10 -4.44 -1.94
C GLU A 22 8.85 -4.92 -0.50
N TYR A 23 9.40 -6.08 -0.13
CA TYR A 23 9.32 -6.64 1.22
C TYR A 23 10.27 -5.93 2.19
N HIS A 24 11.49 -5.60 1.76
CA HIS A 24 12.46 -4.87 2.58
C HIS A 24 11.99 -3.45 2.92
N ASP A 25 11.30 -2.78 2.00
CA ASP A 25 10.75 -1.45 2.24
C ASP A 25 9.70 -1.45 3.36
N LEU A 26 8.75 -2.38 3.30
CA LEU A 26 7.70 -2.54 4.30
C LEU A 26 7.14 -3.96 4.22
N HIS A 27 6.98 -4.63 5.36
CA HIS A 27 6.35 -5.95 5.44
C HIS A 27 5.61 -6.13 6.76
N LEU A 28 4.72 -7.12 6.79
CA LEU A 28 4.04 -7.54 8.00
C LEU A 28 5.03 -8.22 8.95
N TYR A 29 4.99 -7.88 10.24
CA TYR A 29 5.86 -8.50 11.24
C TYR A 29 5.68 -10.03 11.26
N GLY A 30 6.79 -10.77 11.16
CA GLY A 30 6.78 -12.23 11.12
C GLY A 30 6.36 -12.85 9.77
N ALA A 31 6.16 -12.04 8.72
CA ALA A 31 5.93 -12.55 7.37
C ALA A 31 7.24 -13.09 6.75
N VAL A 32 7.14 -14.18 5.99
CA VAL A 32 8.25 -14.74 5.22
C VAL A 32 8.13 -14.27 3.77
N ASN A 33 9.22 -13.80 3.16
CA ASN A 33 9.21 -13.41 1.74
C ASN A 33 9.48 -14.60 0.84
N ILE A 34 8.53 -14.93 -0.05
CA ILE A 34 8.71 -15.93 -1.11
C ILE A 34 8.18 -15.32 -2.42
N PRO A 35 9.04 -14.66 -3.22
CA PRO A 35 8.60 -13.94 -4.41
C PRO A 35 7.85 -14.81 -5.41
N ALA A 36 6.74 -14.31 -5.96
CA ALA A 36 5.93 -15.04 -6.93
C ALA A 36 6.71 -15.41 -8.21
N THR A 37 7.73 -14.63 -8.57
CA THR A 37 8.64 -14.89 -9.70
C THR A 37 9.56 -16.08 -9.46
N LYS A 38 9.92 -16.35 -8.21
CA LYS A 38 10.80 -17.46 -7.79
C LYS A 38 10.02 -18.61 -7.15
N PHE A 39 8.72 -18.71 -7.44
CA PHE A 39 7.86 -19.72 -6.83
C PHE A 39 8.43 -21.14 -7.04
N ALA A 40 8.76 -21.81 -5.94
CA ALA A 40 9.04 -23.23 -5.89
C ALA A 40 8.22 -23.88 -4.78
N VAL A 41 7.58 -25.02 -5.08
CA VAL A 41 6.72 -25.74 -4.11
C VAL A 41 7.49 -26.14 -2.85
N SER A 42 8.78 -26.47 -3.02
CA SER A 42 9.71 -26.80 -1.92
C SER A 42 9.79 -25.73 -0.83
N ASP A 43 9.64 -24.46 -1.20
CA ASP A 43 9.74 -23.34 -0.25
C ASP A 43 8.51 -23.28 0.68
N TYR A 44 7.42 -23.95 0.30
CA TYR A 44 6.17 -24.00 1.06
C TYR A 44 5.99 -25.30 1.84
N GLU A 45 6.73 -26.37 1.51
CA GLU A 45 6.64 -27.67 2.20
C GLU A 45 6.79 -27.59 3.74
N PRO A 46 7.68 -26.76 4.31
CA PRO A 46 7.77 -26.60 5.77
C PRO A 46 6.48 -26.10 6.42
N TYR A 47 5.59 -25.49 5.64
CA TYR A 47 4.34 -24.87 6.09
C TYR A 47 3.09 -25.68 5.73
N ARG A 48 3.23 -26.85 5.09
CA ARG A 48 2.10 -27.66 4.57
C ARG A 48 1.05 -28.02 5.62
N GLY A 49 1.47 -28.21 6.87
CA GLY A 49 0.58 -28.53 8.00
C GLY A 49 -0.02 -27.33 8.72
N ARG A 50 0.23 -26.10 8.24
CA ARG A 50 -0.22 -24.84 8.87
C ARG A 50 -1.09 -24.04 7.91
N PRO A 51 -1.99 -23.19 8.41
CA PRO A 51 -2.68 -22.21 7.58
C PRO A 51 -1.67 -21.23 6.97
N ILE A 52 -1.66 -21.11 5.64
CA ILE A 52 -0.79 -20.18 4.89
C ILE A 52 -1.63 -18.97 4.47
N TYR A 53 -1.24 -17.79 4.93
CA TYR A 53 -1.82 -16.52 4.54
C TYR A 53 -0.94 -15.82 3.52
N LEU A 54 -1.40 -15.74 2.29
CA LEU A 54 -0.67 -15.10 1.20
C LEU A 54 -0.98 -13.60 1.15
N VAL A 55 0.07 -12.78 0.99
CA VAL A 55 -0.02 -11.30 0.94
C VAL A 55 0.70 -10.77 -0.30
N CYS A 56 0.11 -9.75 -0.94
CA CYS A 56 0.79 -8.93 -1.94
C CYS A 56 0.17 -7.53 -2.00
N ASN A 57 0.63 -6.70 -2.96
CA ASN A 57 0.19 -5.32 -3.06
C ASN A 57 -1.27 -5.18 -3.54
N THR A 58 -1.64 -5.85 -4.64
CA THR A 58 -2.93 -5.65 -5.34
C THR A 58 -3.79 -6.92 -5.47
N GLY A 59 -3.39 -8.02 -4.83
CA GLY A 59 -4.08 -9.32 -4.89
C GLY A 59 -3.76 -10.21 -6.10
N ARG A 60 -3.29 -9.65 -7.23
CA ARG A 60 -3.05 -10.43 -8.47
C ARG A 60 -2.01 -11.54 -8.31
N ARG A 61 -0.87 -11.24 -7.66
CA ARG A 61 0.21 -12.21 -7.47
C ARG A 61 -0.19 -13.34 -6.52
N VAL A 62 -0.94 -13.00 -5.48
CA VAL A 62 -1.46 -13.97 -4.50
C VAL A 62 -2.41 -14.97 -5.16
N GLN A 63 -3.31 -14.52 -6.04
CA GLN A 63 -4.21 -15.46 -6.75
C GLN A 63 -3.42 -16.46 -7.62
N ALA A 64 -2.36 -16.01 -8.29
CA ALA A 64 -1.51 -16.89 -9.09
C ALA A 64 -0.77 -17.92 -8.23
N VAL A 65 -0.21 -17.49 -7.10
CA VAL A 65 0.48 -18.38 -6.15
C VAL A 65 -0.51 -19.35 -5.49
N LYS A 66 -1.70 -18.88 -5.11
CA LYS A 66 -2.77 -19.71 -4.53
C LYS A 66 -3.11 -20.89 -5.43
N LYS A 67 -3.39 -20.63 -6.72
CA LYS A 67 -3.70 -21.68 -7.69
C LYS A 67 -2.58 -22.72 -7.82
N LYS A 68 -1.32 -22.29 -7.79
CA LYS A 68 -0.17 -23.20 -7.84
C LYS A 68 -0.05 -24.06 -6.58
N LEU A 69 -0.30 -23.49 -5.39
CA LEU A 69 -0.27 -24.22 -4.13
C LEU A 69 -1.45 -25.19 -3.99
N GLU A 70 -2.65 -24.79 -4.42
CA GLU A 70 -3.82 -25.68 -4.48
C GLU A 70 -3.57 -26.86 -5.42
N ALA A 71 -2.98 -26.61 -6.60
CA ALA A 71 -2.58 -27.66 -7.53
C ALA A 71 -1.48 -28.59 -6.97
N ALA A 72 -0.64 -28.10 -6.06
CA ALA A 72 0.37 -28.88 -5.34
C ALA A 72 -0.18 -29.64 -4.12
N GLY A 73 -1.50 -29.53 -3.83
CA GLY A 73 -2.16 -30.25 -2.75
C GLY A 73 -1.92 -29.65 -1.36
N PHE A 74 -1.82 -28.32 -1.27
CA PHE A 74 -1.80 -27.62 0.02
C PHE A 74 -3.22 -27.45 0.55
N PRO A 75 -3.57 -28.00 1.73
CA PRO A 75 -4.95 -28.08 2.21
C PRO A 75 -5.51 -26.77 2.77
N HIS A 76 -4.65 -25.83 3.18
CA HIS A 76 -5.04 -24.63 3.93
C HIS A 76 -4.33 -23.37 3.42
N VAL A 77 -4.67 -22.94 2.19
CA VAL A 77 -4.15 -21.71 1.59
C VAL A 77 -5.25 -20.64 1.57
N GLU A 78 -5.10 -19.65 2.45
CA GLU A 78 -5.99 -18.51 2.52
C GLU A 78 -5.35 -17.28 1.89
N VAL A 79 -6.14 -16.54 1.13
CA VAL A 79 -5.74 -15.25 0.58
C VAL A 79 -6.14 -14.21 1.60
N ASN A 80 -5.17 -13.45 2.13
CA ASN A 80 -5.53 -12.32 2.97
C ASN A 80 -6.15 -11.22 2.08
N ALA A 81 -7.36 -10.78 2.44
CA ALA A 81 -8.02 -9.65 1.77
C ALA A 81 -7.30 -8.32 2.05
N ILE A 82 -6.50 -8.26 3.13
CA ILE A 82 -5.65 -7.13 3.47
C ILE A 82 -4.49 -7.09 2.47
N GLN A 83 -4.72 -6.32 1.42
CA GLN A 83 -3.72 -5.87 0.49
C GLN A 83 -2.69 -5.02 1.23
N MET A 84 -1.40 -5.13 0.86
CA MET A 84 -0.37 -4.29 1.45
C MET A 84 -0.72 -2.79 1.29
N GLN A 85 -1.46 -2.40 0.25
CA GLN A 85 -2.01 -1.05 0.12
C GLN A 85 -2.92 -0.65 1.29
N ALA A 86 -3.85 -1.51 1.70
CA ALA A 86 -4.71 -1.26 2.85
C ALA A 86 -3.93 -1.27 4.17
N TYR A 87 -2.89 -2.10 4.28
CA TYR A 87 -1.99 -2.11 5.44
C TYR A 87 -1.14 -0.84 5.53
N THR A 88 -0.57 -0.37 4.41
CA THR A 88 0.17 0.90 4.32
C THR A 88 -0.74 2.10 4.59
N GLU A 89 -2.03 2.02 4.28
CA GLU A 89 -3.02 3.06 4.60
C GLU A 89 -3.48 3.04 6.07
N GLN A 90 -3.55 1.87 6.70
CA GLN A 90 -3.93 1.70 8.11
C GLN A 90 -2.75 1.88 9.08
N GLN A 91 -1.53 1.61 8.62
CA GLN A 91 -0.32 2.02 9.32
C GLN A 91 -0.15 3.52 9.15
N GLN A 92 -0.45 4.25 10.22
CA GLN A 92 0.13 5.56 10.47
C GLN A 92 1.63 5.55 10.11
N PRO A 93 2.14 6.69 9.61
CA PRO A 93 3.50 6.82 9.07
C PRO A 93 4.48 6.10 9.98
N ASN A 94 5.31 5.24 9.39
CA ASN A 94 6.39 4.55 10.07
C ASN A 94 7.08 5.55 11.03
N PRO A 95 7.01 5.39 12.36
CA PRO A 95 7.63 6.33 13.29
C PRO A 95 9.18 6.24 13.26
N GLY A 96 9.74 5.42 12.36
CA GLY A 96 11.18 5.16 12.27
C GLY A 96 12.01 6.11 11.41
N ILE A 97 11.44 7.14 10.79
CA ILE A 97 12.27 8.23 10.23
C ILE A 97 11.60 9.57 10.49
N GLU A 98 11.76 10.07 11.73
CA GLU A 98 11.57 11.48 12.02
C GLU A 98 12.45 12.29 11.05
N GLY A 99 11.83 12.87 10.01
CA GLY A 99 12.50 13.67 8.99
C GLY A 99 12.59 13.06 7.58
N SER A 100 12.08 11.84 7.30
CA SER A 100 12.04 11.37 5.90
C SER A 100 10.97 12.10 5.10
N TRP A 101 11.37 12.76 4.01
CA TRP A 101 10.44 13.41 3.09
C TRP A 101 9.70 12.35 2.27
N THR A 102 8.37 12.31 2.36
CA THR A 102 7.54 11.44 1.51
C THR A 102 7.75 11.78 0.02
N VAL A 103 7.75 10.77 -0.84
CA VAL A 103 7.98 10.95 -2.30
C VAL A 103 6.96 11.94 -2.90
N ASP A 104 5.71 11.90 -2.44
CA ASP A 104 4.67 12.87 -2.81
C ASP A 104 5.00 14.32 -2.43
N ARG A 105 5.67 14.54 -1.30
CA ARG A 105 6.09 15.86 -0.83
C ARG A 105 7.25 16.39 -1.68
N GLN A 106 8.21 15.53 -2.00
CA GLN A 106 9.33 15.84 -2.89
C GLN A 106 8.82 16.24 -4.28
N PHE A 107 7.89 15.47 -4.84
CA PHE A 107 7.30 15.73 -6.16
C PHE A 107 6.54 17.07 -6.22
N ARG A 108 5.71 17.39 -5.21
CA ARG A 108 4.95 18.65 -5.17
C ARG A 108 5.83 19.87 -4.98
N LEU A 109 6.85 19.79 -4.14
CA LEU A 109 7.79 20.88 -3.96
C LEU A 109 8.55 21.15 -5.26
N LEU A 110 9.05 20.09 -5.93
CA LEU A 110 9.78 20.20 -7.18
C LEU A 110 8.91 20.83 -8.29
N LEU A 111 7.68 20.35 -8.46
CA LEU A 111 6.74 20.93 -9.42
C LEU A 111 6.40 22.39 -9.11
N GLY A 112 6.17 22.72 -7.82
CA GLY A 112 5.87 24.08 -7.39
C GLY A 112 7.02 25.05 -7.67
N ILE A 113 8.26 24.66 -7.34
CA ILE A 113 9.46 25.47 -7.61
C ILE A 113 9.66 25.64 -9.12
N LEU A 114 9.52 24.57 -9.91
CA LEU A 114 9.67 24.62 -11.36
C LEU A 114 8.68 25.62 -11.99
N LEU A 115 7.42 25.61 -11.55
CA LEU A 115 6.39 26.53 -12.04
C LEU A 115 6.63 27.98 -11.58
N LEU A 116 7.13 28.20 -10.37
CA LEU A 116 7.50 29.54 -9.91
C LEU A 116 8.67 30.12 -10.71
N VAL A 117 9.70 29.31 -11.00
CA VAL A 117 10.85 29.72 -11.82
C VAL A 117 10.44 29.98 -13.27
N ALA A 118 9.63 29.10 -13.86
CA ALA A 118 9.09 29.30 -15.20
C ALA A 118 8.19 30.56 -15.27
N GLY A 119 7.34 30.78 -14.27
CA GLY A 119 6.51 31.97 -14.15
C GLY A 119 7.32 33.25 -14.00
N ALA A 120 8.41 33.23 -13.22
CA ALA A 120 9.32 34.35 -13.06
C ALA A 120 10.08 34.68 -14.36
N GLY A 121 10.53 33.68 -15.12
CA GLY A 121 11.17 33.89 -16.42
C GLY A 121 10.24 34.51 -17.48
N LEU A 122 8.94 34.30 -17.33
CA LEU A 122 7.89 34.83 -18.20
C LEU A 122 7.41 36.24 -17.81
N LEU A 123 7.95 36.85 -16.73
CA LEU A 123 7.74 38.27 -16.37
C LEU A 123 8.25 39.27 -17.43
N THR A 124 8.77 38.77 -18.55
CA THR A 124 9.31 39.51 -19.68
C THR A 124 8.29 39.89 -20.77
N GLY A 125 6.98 39.58 -20.67
CA GLY A 125 6.05 40.19 -21.64
C GLY A 125 4.55 39.86 -21.79
N LYS A 126 3.89 38.93 -21.07
CA LYS A 126 2.42 38.72 -21.20
C LYS A 126 1.71 38.31 -19.89
N SER A 127 0.70 39.07 -19.46
CA SER A 127 0.27 39.18 -18.06
C SER A 127 -0.82 38.21 -17.56
N ALA A 128 -1.72 37.69 -18.39
CA ALA A 128 -2.90 36.96 -17.89
C ALA A 128 -2.64 35.47 -17.54
N LEU A 129 -1.85 34.76 -18.36
CA LEU A 129 -1.52 33.35 -18.11
C LEU A 129 -0.55 33.17 -16.92
N LEU A 130 0.28 34.19 -16.66
CA LEU A 130 1.22 34.21 -15.55
C LEU A 130 0.54 34.13 -14.19
N THR A 131 -0.55 34.88 -14.01
CA THR A 131 -1.29 34.91 -12.75
C THR A 131 -1.83 33.53 -12.38
N ILE A 132 -2.36 32.78 -13.36
CA ILE A 132 -2.88 31.43 -13.14
C ILE A 132 -1.77 30.46 -12.75
N VAL A 133 -0.63 30.51 -13.44
CA VAL A 133 0.54 29.65 -13.16
C VAL A 133 1.10 29.94 -11.76
N LEU A 134 1.21 31.21 -11.37
CA LEU A 134 1.70 31.60 -10.05
C LEU A 134 0.76 31.17 -8.92
N ILE A 135 -0.56 31.28 -9.10
CA ILE A 135 -1.55 30.81 -8.12
C ILE A 135 -1.44 29.29 -7.91
N ILE A 136 -1.34 28.52 -9.00
CA ILE A 136 -1.19 27.06 -8.94
C ILE A 136 0.13 26.68 -8.25
N ALA A 137 1.23 27.35 -8.61
CA ALA A 137 2.54 27.08 -8.05
C ALA A 137 2.60 27.38 -6.54
N LEU A 138 2.02 28.50 -6.10
CA LEU A 138 1.91 28.88 -4.70
C LEU A 138 1.08 27.85 -3.91
N GLY A 139 -0.02 27.34 -4.48
CA GLY A 139 -0.82 26.29 -3.85
C GLY A 139 -0.05 24.98 -3.66
N LEU A 140 0.75 24.58 -4.65
CA LEU A 140 1.56 23.37 -4.58
C LEU A 140 2.69 23.47 -3.54
N THR A 141 3.35 24.61 -3.44
CA THR A 141 4.41 24.82 -2.42
C THR A 141 3.83 24.89 -1.00
N ILE A 142 2.71 25.59 -0.78
CA ILE A 142 2.05 25.67 0.53
C ILE A 142 1.62 24.26 1.02
N THR A 143 1.03 23.45 0.14
CA THR A 143 0.62 22.08 0.51
C THR A 143 1.79 21.14 0.78
N ALA A 144 2.97 21.39 0.18
CA ALA A 144 4.20 20.66 0.49
C ALA A 144 4.81 21.04 1.85
N VAL A 145 4.60 22.29 2.31
CA VAL A 145 5.08 22.74 3.63
C VAL A 145 4.19 22.23 4.76
N ILE A 146 2.86 22.25 4.58
CA ILE A 146 1.88 21.96 5.65
C ILE A 146 1.68 20.46 5.92
N ASP A 147 2.27 19.56 5.12
CA ASP A 147 2.11 18.09 5.23
C ASP A 147 0.64 17.60 5.20
N ARG A 148 -0.29 18.46 4.75
CA ARG A 148 -1.72 18.15 4.60
C ARG A 148 -2.03 17.95 3.13
N CYS A 149 -2.09 16.69 2.71
CA CYS A 149 -2.60 16.36 1.39
C CYS A 149 -4.14 16.48 1.38
N TYR A 150 -4.67 17.68 1.16
CA TYR A 150 -6.13 17.88 1.08
C TYR A 150 -6.79 17.08 -0.05
N LEU A 151 -6.04 16.87 -1.15
CA LEU A 151 -6.51 16.10 -2.29
C LEU A 151 -6.77 14.63 -1.93
N LYS A 152 -5.87 13.96 -1.19
CA LYS A 152 -6.12 12.56 -0.75
C LYS A 152 -7.33 12.49 0.19
N MET A 153 -7.51 13.50 1.04
CA MET A 153 -8.68 13.57 1.94
C MET A 153 -9.99 13.76 1.18
N LEU A 154 -9.98 14.54 0.11
CA LEU A 154 -11.13 14.74 -0.78
C LEU A 154 -11.43 13.49 -1.60
N VAL A 155 -10.41 12.88 -2.22
CA VAL A 155 -10.54 11.63 -2.97
C VAL A 155 -11.03 10.49 -2.06
N ALA A 156 -10.53 10.43 -0.82
CA ALA A 156 -10.95 9.42 0.16
C ALA A 156 -12.42 9.53 0.56
N ARG A 157 -13.04 10.71 0.39
CA ARG A 157 -14.46 10.93 0.63
C ARG A 157 -15.33 10.62 -0.57
N MET A 158 -14.76 10.37 -1.75
CA MET A 158 -15.56 10.08 -2.94
C MET A 158 -16.26 8.72 -2.83
N PRO A 159 -17.50 8.58 -3.32
CA PRO A 159 -18.39 7.47 -2.98
C PRO A 159 -17.88 6.09 -3.40
N TRP A 160 -17.05 5.99 -4.44
CA TRP A 160 -16.39 4.75 -4.85
C TRP A 160 -15.23 4.33 -3.93
N ASN A 161 -14.61 5.27 -3.22
CA ASN A 161 -13.53 5.00 -2.28
C ASN A 161 -14.04 4.61 -0.88
N GLN A 162 -15.34 4.84 -0.60
CA GLN A 162 -15.97 4.46 0.66
C GLN A 162 -16.61 3.05 0.62
N GLN A 163 -16.73 2.43 -0.56
CA GLN A 163 -17.36 1.11 -0.71
C GLN A 163 -16.56 0.02 0.02
N GLY A 164 -15.22 0.07 -0.02
CA GLY A 164 -14.36 -0.86 0.72
C GLY A 164 -14.53 -0.81 2.24
N ARG A 165 -14.94 0.33 2.80
CA ARG A 165 -15.18 0.49 4.25
C ARG A 165 -16.48 -0.20 4.69
N ARG A 166 -17.52 -0.20 3.84
CA ARG A 166 -18.81 -0.85 4.15
C ARG A 166 -18.74 -2.38 4.11
N VAL A 167 -17.89 -2.96 3.27
CA VAL A 167 -17.69 -4.41 3.23
C VAL A 167 -16.98 -4.91 4.50
N ALA A 168 -16.11 -4.09 5.08
CA ALA A 168 -15.42 -4.39 6.34
C ALA A 168 -16.35 -4.33 7.58
N GLU A 169 -17.36 -3.46 7.55
CA GLU A 169 -18.36 -3.33 8.63
C GLU A 169 -19.49 -4.37 8.54
N ALA A 170 -19.78 -4.90 7.35
CA ALA A 170 -20.83 -5.92 7.13
C ALA A 170 -20.37 -7.37 7.38
N GLY A 171 -19.08 -7.58 7.67
CA GLY A 171 -18.48 -8.90 7.93
C GLY A 171 -18.17 -9.19 9.41
N ASN A 172 -18.61 -8.32 10.33
CA ASN A 172 -18.52 -8.46 11.78
C ASN A 172 -19.92 -8.48 12.42
#